data_AF-A0A0W8CU89-F1
#
_entry.id   AF-A0A0W8CU89-F1
#
_cell.length_a   1.000
_cell.length_b   1.000
_cell.length_c   1.000
_cell.angle_alpha   90.00
_cell.angle_beta   90.00
_cell.angle_gamma   90.00
#
_symmetry.space_group_name_H-M   'P 1'
#
loop_
_entity.id
_entity.type
_entity.pdbx_description
1 polymer ?
#
loop_
_entity_poly.entity_id
_entity_poly.type
_entity_poly.pdbx_seq_one_letter_code
_entity_poly.pdbx_strand_id
1 'polypeptide(L)'
;MPRCTAESNEASPTSDLHDQEYFLRAVMAPDVAFGELCGVDALIDQWQRYSLFFGSLYFKLNRMEEQPFGALETSATLSLTITEVTLRYVFPHLLEQRIEETCSDGEASGSATIVSPLGTRLLGQRLDCRCTVRFCWDDSIGRVTRLFATMDLLTPLLRVLGNIEEVSYVIDQALITPEYLIDEVVTRTSS
;
A
#
# COMPACT_ATOMS: atom_id res chain seq x y z
N MET A 1 17.37 -17.80 -40.53
CA MET A 1 17.05 -16.67 -39.62
C MET A 1 15.55 -16.42 -39.71
N PRO A 2 14.71 -16.93 -38.79
CA PRO A 2 13.30 -16.60 -38.81
C PRO A 2 13.09 -15.22 -38.17
N ARG A 3 12.23 -14.45 -38.80
CA ARG A 3 11.90 -13.06 -38.50
C ARG A 3 10.66 -13.09 -37.62
N CYS A 4 10.78 -12.74 -36.33
CA CYS A 4 9.63 -12.63 -35.46
C CYS A 4 8.78 -11.42 -35.89
N THR A 5 7.56 -11.70 -36.32
CA THR A 5 6.48 -10.73 -36.44
C THR A 5 6.08 -10.27 -35.05
N ALA A 6 6.06 -8.96 -34.84
CA ALA A 6 5.48 -8.36 -33.66
C ALA A 6 3.95 -8.52 -33.74
N GLU A 7 3.40 -9.47 -32.99
CA GLU A 7 1.99 -9.45 -32.65
C GLU A 7 1.84 -8.52 -31.44
N SER A 8 1.41 -7.30 -31.71
CA SER A 8 0.85 -6.38 -30.73
C SER A 8 -0.47 -6.98 -30.23
N ASN A 9 -0.39 -7.71 -29.12
CA ASN A 9 -1.56 -8.15 -28.38
C ASN A 9 -1.94 -7.01 -27.43
N GLU A 10 -2.93 -6.20 -27.81
CA GLU A 10 -3.63 -5.33 -26.87
C GLU A 10 -4.41 -6.22 -25.90
N ALA A 11 -3.74 -6.63 -24.82
CA ALA A 11 -4.37 -7.37 -23.74
C ALA A 11 -5.41 -6.46 -23.07
N SER A 12 -6.64 -6.95 -22.96
CA SER A 12 -7.68 -6.28 -22.20
C SER A 12 -7.26 -6.15 -20.73
N PRO A 13 -7.53 -5.03 -20.04
CA PRO A 13 -7.12 -4.86 -18.64
C PRO A 13 -7.68 -5.94 -17.71
N THR A 14 -8.77 -6.62 -18.10
CA THR A 14 -9.34 -7.75 -17.36
C THR A 14 -8.58 -9.06 -17.56
N SER A 15 -7.98 -9.34 -18.73
CA SER A 15 -7.19 -10.56 -18.94
C SER A 15 -5.89 -10.52 -18.14
N ASP A 16 -5.24 -9.35 -18.07
CA ASP A 16 -3.99 -9.17 -17.32
C ASP A 16 -4.17 -9.41 -15.82
N LEU A 17 -5.30 -8.99 -15.24
CA LEU A 17 -5.59 -9.21 -13.82
C LEU A 17 -5.84 -10.69 -13.49
N HIS A 18 -6.56 -11.41 -14.37
CA HIS A 18 -6.78 -12.84 -14.20
C HIS A 18 -5.45 -13.62 -14.32
N ASP A 19 -4.55 -13.20 -15.20
CA ASP A 19 -3.24 -13.81 -15.37
C ASP A 19 -2.32 -13.55 -14.16
N GLN A 20 -2.36 -12.34 -13.59
CA GLN A 20 -1.61 -12.01 -12.37
C GLN A 20 -2.10 -12.79 -11.15
N GLU A 21 -3.41 -12.89 -10.95
CA GLU A 21 -4.00 -13.70 -9.88
C GLU A 21 -3.63 -15.18 -10.05
N TYR A 22 -3.79 -15.72 -11.26
CA TYR A 22 -3.43 -17.11 -11.56
C TYR A 22 -1.95 -17.38 -11.26
N PHE A 23 -1.06 -16.46 -11.66
CA PHE A 23 0.36 -16.56 -11.35
C PHE A 23 0.62 -16.62 -9.85
N LEU A 24 0.02 -15.72 -9.05
CA LEU A 24 0.17 -15.72 -7.59
C LEU A 24 -0.29 -17.05 -6.98
N ARG A 25 -1.46 -17.56 -7.39
CA ARG A 25 -1.99 -18.85 -6.92
C ARG A 25 -1.14 -20.05 -7.34
N ALA A 26 -0.42 -19.95 -8.45
CA ALA A 26 0.46 -21.02 -8.92
C ALA A 26 1.78 -21.09 -8.13
N VAL A 27 2.36 -19.92 -7.80
CA VAL A 27 3.69 -19.82 -7.16
C VAL A 27 3.65 -19.75 -5.64
N MET A 28 2.52 -19.39 -5.04
CA MET A 28 2.36 -19.29 -3.58
C MET A 28 1.67 -20.52 -3.00
N ALA A 29 2.04 -20.89 -1.78
CA ALA A 29 1.31 -21.87 -1.00
C ALA A 29 -0.09 -21.32 -0.65
N PRO A 30 -1.12 -22.18 -0.54
CA PRO A 30 -2.48 -21.73 -0.20
C PRO A 30 -2.57 -20.98 1.14
N ASP A 31 -1.66 -21.27 2.07
CA ASP A 31 -1.52 -20.71 3.41
C ASP A 31 -0.31 -19.77 3.53
N VAL A 32 0.12 -19.16 2.43
CA VAL A 32 1.24 -18.21 2.42
C VAL A 32 1.07 -17.12 3.47
N ALA A 33 2.09 -16.89 4.29
CA ALA A 33 2.05 -15.88 5.35
C ALA A 33 2.65 -14.54 4.87
N PHE A 34 1.99 -13.43 5.20
CA PHE A 34 2.47 -12.05 4.96
C PHE A 34 2.08 -11.16 6.14
N GLY A 35 3.06 -10.80 6.99
CA GLY A 35 2.76 -10.16 8.28
C GLY A 35 1.85 -11.06 9.13
N GLU A 36 0.69 -10.53 9.51
CA GLU A 36 -0.37 -11.27 10.21
C GLU A 36 -1.40 -11.92 9.26
N LEU A 37 -1.31 -11.67 7.95
CA LEU A 37 -2.21 -12.26 6.95
C LEU A 37 -1.79 -13.69 6.59
N CYS A 38 -2.78 -14.51 6.23
CA CYS A 38 -2.60 -15.88 5.77
C CYS A 38 -3.43 -16.13 4.51
N GLY A 39 -2.77 -16.69 3.49
CA GLY A 39 -3.35 -17.10 2.22
C GLY A 39 -3.25 -16.06 1.10
N VAL A 40 -3.39 -16.56 -0.13
CA VAL A 40 -3.21 -15.77 -1.36
C VAL A 40 -4.29 -14.70 -1.50
N ASP A 41 -5.53 -15.01 -1.11
CA ASP A 41 -6.66 -14.07 -1.19
C ASP A 41 -6.41 -12.83 -0.30
N ALA A 42 -5.97 -13.04 0.94
CA ALA A 42 -5.65 -11.95 1.86
C ALA A 42 -4.51 -11.05 1.33
N LEU A 43 -3.52 -11.64 0.65
CA LEU A 43 -2.44 -10.87 0.01
C LEU A 43 -2.97 -10.03 -1.16
N ILE A 44 -3.83 -10.60 -2.01
CA ILE A 44 -4.45 -9.89 -3.14
C ILE A 44 -5.30 -8.72 -2.62
N ASP A 45 -6.14 -8.96 -1.62
CA ASP A 45 -6.98 -7.94 -0.99
C ASP A 45 -6.13 -6.78 -0.43
N GLN A 46 -5.02 -7.11 0.23
CA GLN A 46 -4.10 -6.10 0.74
C GLN A 46 -3.47 -5.27 -0.39
N TRP A 47 -3.10 -5.90 -1.51
CA TRP A 47 -2.56 -5.21 -2.67
C TRP A 47 -3.59 -4.32 -3.36
N GLN A 48 -4.84 -4.75 -3.41
CA GLN A 48 -5.97 -3.94 -3.88
C GLN A 48 -6.18 -2.73 -2.97
N ARG A 49 -6.14 -2.89 -1.64
CA ARG A 49 -6.25 -1.75 -0.70
C ARG A 49 -5.16 -0.72 -0.92
N TYR A 50 -3.91 -1.11 -1.10
CA TYR A 50 -2.86 -0.14 -1.43
C TYR A 50 -3.16 0.59 -2.74
N SER A 51 -3.62 -0.14 -3.76
CA SER A 51 -3.92 0.45 -5.08
C SER A 51 -5.10 1.41 -5.04
N LEU A 52 -6.06 1.18 -4.13
CA LEU A 52 -7.20 2.05 -3.90
C LEU A 52 -6.85 3.26 -3.03
N PHE A 53 -6.08 3.06 -1.98
CA PHE A 53 -5.83 4.10 -0.97
C PHE A 53 -4.66 5.01 -1.30
N PHE A 54 -3.73 4.58 -2.16
CA PHE A 54 -2.61 5.39 -2.61
C PHE A 54 -2.72 5.75 -4.09
N GLY A 55 -2.41 7.00 -4.43
CA GLY A 55 -2.38 7.44 -5.81
C GLY A 55 -1.12 6.95 -6.54
N SER A 56 -1.26 6.65 -7.83
CA SER A 56 -0.13 6.30 -8.72
C SER A 56 0.82 5.25 -8.12
N LEU A 57 0.28 4.22 -7.45
CA LEU A 57 1.08 3.18 -6.81
C LEU A 57 1.97 2.48 -7.86
N TYR A 58 3.26 2.40 -7.58
CA TYR A 58 4.22 1.75 -8.48
C TYR A 58 5.27 1.01 -7.67
N PHE A 59 5.43 -0.28 -7.95
CA PHE A 59 6.43 -1.12 -7.30
C PHE A 59 7.52 -1.47 -8.29
N LYS A 60 8.77 -1.13 -7.95
CA LYS A 60 9.94 -1.40 -8.79
C LYS A 60 10.91 -2.31 -8.05
N LEU A 61 11.14 -3.50 -8.58
CA LEU A 61 12.27 -4.34 -8.16
C LEU A 61 13.58 -3.66 -8.60
N ASN A 62 14.48 -3.41 -7.66
CA ASN A 62 15.76 -2.77 -7.93
C ASN A 62 16.89 -3.79 -8.04
N ARG A 63 16.92 -4.77 -7.13
CA ARG A 63 17.96 -5.80 -7.07
C ARG A 63 17.38 -7.06 -6.44
N MET A 64 17.80 -8.21 -6.93
CA MET A 64 17.47 -9.52 -6.38
C MET A 64 18.77 -10.33 -6.34
N GLU A 65 19.15 -10.76 -5.14
CA GLU A 65 20.41 -11.45 -4.92
C GLU A 65 20.23 -12.71 -4.09
N GLU A 66 20.93 -13.76 -4.50
CA GLU A 66 21.08 -14.96 -3.70
C GLU A 66 22.17 -14.72 -2.65
N GLN A 67 21.76 -14.78 -1.39
CA GLN A 67 22.60 -14.72 -0.21
C GLN A 67 23.18 -16.11 0.10
N PRO A 68 24.25 -16.19 0.91
CA PRO A 68 24.76 -17.46 1.39
C PRO A 68 23.65 -18.33 1.99
N PHE A 69 23.77 -19.65 1.79
CA PHE A 69 22.77 -20.65 2.20
C PHE A 69 21.43 -20.57 1.42
N GLY A 70 21.43 -19.98 0.22
CA GLY A 70 20.29 -20.01 -0.71
C GLY A 70 19.15 -19.05 -0.36
N ALA A 71 19.36 -18.14 0.60
CA ALA A 71 18.35 -17.15 0.95
C ALA A 71 18.28 -16.06 -0.13
N LEU A 72 17.09 -15.65 -0.54
CA LEU A 72 16.95 -14.56 -1.51
C LEU A 72 16.69 -13.23 -0.80
N GLU A 73 17.54 -12.24 -1.05
CA GLU A 73 17.30 -10.86 -0.63
C GLU A 73 16.94 -10.00 -1.83
N THR A 74 15.76 -9.38 -1.76
CA THR A 74 15.33 -8.45 -2.79
C THR A 74 15.18 -7.05 -2.22
N SER A 75 15.63 -6.07 -2.98
CA SER A 75 15.41 -4.65 -2.70
C SER A 75 14.52 -4.06 -3.79
N ALA A 76 13.60 -3.21 -3.36
CA ALA A 76 12.61 -2.59 -4.22
C ALA A 76 12.36 -1.14 -3.80
N THR A 77 11.65 -0.41 -4.65
CA THR A 77 11.10 0.90 -4.33
C THR A 77 9.60 0.84 -4.54
N LEU A 78 8.85 1.17 -3.49
CA LEU A 78 7.42 1.43 -3.59
C LEU A 78 7.22 2.94 -3.67
N SER A 79 6.76 3.39 -4.82
CA SER A 79 6.47 4.79 -5.07
C SER A 79 4.96 5.00 -4.99
N LEU A 80 4.52 5.91 -4.13
CA LEU A 80 3.11 6.19 -3.87
C LEU A 80 2.85 7.70 -3.78
N THR A 81 1.64 8.15 -4.12
CA THR A 81 1.23 9.55 -4.01
C THR A 81 0.17 9.68 -2.93
N ILE A 82 0.35 10.63 -2.03
CA ILE A 82 -0.64 10.94 -1.00
C ILE A 82 -1.80 11.70 -1.66
N THR A 83 -3.00 11.16 -1.56
CA THR A 83 -4.23 11.74 -2.11
C THR A 83 -5.23 12.02 -0.99
N GLU A 84 -6.37 12.63 -1.31
CA GLU A 84 -7.48 12.79 -0.35
C GLU A 84 -7.97 11.43 0.17
N VAL A 85 -7.99 10.41 -0.70
CA VAL A 85 -8.31 9.02 -0.32
C VAL A 85 -7.29 8.50 0.69
N THR A 86 -6.00 8.78 0.46
CA THR A 86 -4.93 8.40 1.40
C THR A 86 -5.12 9.07 2.75
N LEU A 87 -5.42 10.37 2.78
CA LEU A 87 -5.69 11.06 4.04
C LEU A 87 -6.91 10.46 4.75
N ARG A 88 -7.97 10.10 4.01
CA ARG A 88 -9.19 9.53 4.60
C ARG A 88 -8.99 8.13 5.19
N TYR A 89 -8.22 7.27 4.52
CA TYR A 89 -8.15 5.85 4.86
C TYR A 89 -6.83 5.42 5.51
N VAL A 90 -5.77 6.21 5.38
CA VAL A 90 -4.44 5.89 5.95
C VAL A 90 -4.06 6.88 7.04
N PHE A 91 -4.34 8.18 6.84
CA PHE A 91 -3.99 9.24 7.81
C PHE A 91 -5.21 10.06 8.27
N PRO A 92 -6.30 9.43 8.75
CA PRO A 92 -7.56 10.13 9.03
C PRO A 92 -7.43 11.20 10.10
N HIS A 93 -6.47 11.06 11.01
CA HIS A 93 -6.16 12.06 12.04
C HIS A 93 -5.65 13.39 11.47
N LEU A 94 -5.23 13.42 10.20
CA LEU A 94 -4.88 14.67 9.50
C LEU A 94 -6.10 15.39 8.93
N LEU A 95 -7.29 14.83 9.08
CA LEU A 95 -8.56 15.45 8.73
C LEU A 95 -9.23 15.97 10.01
N GLU A 96 -9.45 17.27 10.07
CA GLU A 96 -10.19 17.91 11.16
C GLU A 96 -11.68 17.94 10.81
N GLN A 97 -12.52 17.49 11.73
CA GLN A 97 -13.96 17.70 11.67
C GLN A 97 -14.29 18.99 12.39
N ARG A 98 -14.67 20.02 11.63
CA ARG A 98 -15.29 21.20 12.24
C ARG A 98 -16.77 20.89 12.44
N ILE A 99 -17.20 20.76 13.69
CA ILE A 99 -18.61 20.87 14.03
C ILE A 99 -18.92 22.36 13.90
N GLU A 100 -19.64 22.74 12.84
CA GLU A 100 -20.24 24.06 12.82
C GLU A 100 -21.31 24.08 13.92
N GLU A 101 -21.05 24.81 15.00
CA GLU A 101 -22.10 25.16 15.96
C GLU A 101 -23.14 25.96 15.18
N THR A 102 -24.25 25.30 14.83
CA THR A 102 -25.36 25.87 14.08
C THR A 102 -25.83 27.17 14.75
N CYS A 103 -25.72 28.29 14.06
CA CYS A 103 -26.68 29.36 14.28
C CYS A 103 -28.06 28.82 13.86
N SER A 104 -29.05 29.03 14.72
CA SER A 104 -30.44 28.64 14.53
C SER A 104 -30.97 29.16 13.19
N ASP A 105 -31.04 28.31 12.18
CA ASP A 105 -32.06 28.29 11.12
C ASP A 105 -31.80 27.11 10.16
N GLY A 106 -32.39 25.95 10.50
CA GLY A 106 -33.08 25.04 9.58
C GLY A 106 -32.39 24.37 8.37
N GLU A 107 -31.16 24.71 7.97
CA GLU A 107 -30.53 24.08 6.80
C GLU A 107 -29.46 23.06 7.19
N ALA A 108 -29.49 21.89 6.55
CA ALA A 108 -28.66 20.74 6.88
C ALA A 108 -27.17 21.09 6.78
N SER A 109 -26.51 21.15 7.95
CA SER A 109 -25.08 21.37 8.09
C SER A 109 -24.30 20.24 7.41
N GLY A 110 -23.71 20.55 6.26
CA GLY A 110 -22.67 19.70 5.67
C GLY A 110 -21.40 19.89 6.48
N SER A 111 -20.97 18.88 7.24
CA SER A 111 -19.68 18.92 7.93
C SER A 111 -18.56 19.05 6.90
N ALA A 112 -17.98 20.25 6.79
CA ALA A 112 -16.80 20.47 5.97
C ALA A 112 -15.61 19.79 6.64
N THR A 113 -15.09 18.75 5.99
CA THR A 113 -13.83 18.11 6.41
C THR A 113 -12.68 19.03 6.03
N ILE A 114 -11.93 19.52 7.01
CA ILE A 114 -10.78 20.41 6.79
C ILE A 114 -9.51 19.58 6.87
N VAL A 115 -8.60 19.78 5.92
CA VAL A 115 -7.29 19.12 5.96
C VAL A 115 -6.36 19.92 6.89
N SER A 116 -5.72 19.25 7.85
CA SER A 116 -4.77 19.88 8.77
C SER A 116 -3.57 20.49 8.02
N PRO A 117 -2.78 21.38 8.64
CA PRO A 117 -1.56 21.92 8.01
C PRO A 117 -0.56 20.84 7.58
N LEU A 118 -0.48 19.74 8.34
CA LEU A 118 0.34 18.57 7.98
C LEU A 118 -0.24 17.81 6.80
N GLY A 119 -1.55 17.53 6.81
CA GLY A 119 -2.23 16.88 5.69
C GLY A 119 -2.10 17.69 4.40
N THR A 120 -2.18 19.02 4.48
CA THR A 120 -2.06 19.92 3.33
C THR A 120 -0.67 19.88 2.72
N ARG A 121 0.39 19.79 3.54
CA ARG A 121 1.76 19.63 3.05
C ARG A 121 2.00 18.27 2.39
N LEU A 122 1.39 17.23 2.92
CA LEU A 122 1.52 15.86 2.39
C LEU A 122 0.67 15.64 1.13
N LEU A 123 -0.47 16.31 1.00
CA LEU A 123 -1.38 16.12 -0.12
C LEU A 123 -0.69 16.39 -1.47
N GLY A 124 -0.82 15.44 -2.39
CA GLY A 124 -0.19 15.47 -3.70
C GLY A 124 1.29 15.07 -3.73
N GLN A 125 1.92 14.83 -2.57
CA GLN A 125 3.33 14.46 -2.51
C GLN A 125 3.57 13.04 -2.99
N ARG A 126 4.62 12.87 -3.78
CA ARG A 126 5.14 11.58 -4.23
C ARG A 126 6.19 11.08 -3.24
N LEU A 127 5.93 9.95 -2.60
CA LEU A 127 6.85 9.29 -1.67
C LEU A 127 7.49 8.09 -2.34
N ASP A 128 8.82 8.07 -2.39
CA ASP A 128 9.61 6.93 -2.84
C ASP A 128 10.15 6.16 -1.62
N CYS A 129 9.49 5.06 -1.30
CA CYS A 129 9.75 4.27 -0.11
C CYS A 129 10.67 3.09 -0.48
N ARG A 130 11.85 3.04 0.11
CA ARG A 130 12.76 1.89 -0.09
C ARG A 130 12.19 0.70 0.64
N CYS A 131 12.09 -0.43 -0.03
CA CYS A 131 11.57 -1.65 0.53
C CYS A 131 12.57 -2.80 0.37
N THR A 132 12.50 -3.78 1.26
CA THR A 132 13.10 -5.10 1.02
C THR A 132 12.01 -6.15 1.11
N VAL A 133 12.11 -7.18 0.28
CA VAL A 133 11.19 -8.33 0.32
C VAL A 133 12.03 -9.61 0.37
N ARG A 134 11.69 -10.51 1.27
CA ARG A 134 12.28 -11.85 1.36
C ARG A 134 11.18 -12.88 1.19
N PHE A 135 11.45 -13.85 0.34
CA PHE A 135 10.55 -14.96 0.08
C PHE A 135 11.13 -16.22 0.72
N CYS A 136 10.33 -16.90 1.52
CA CYS A 136 10.63 -18.25 1.98
C CYS A 136 9.90 -19.23 1.08
N TRP A 137 10.63 -20.25 0.65
CA TRP A 137 10.14 -21.30 -0.22
C TRP A 137 10.13 -22.64 0.53
N ASP A 138 9.21 -23.51 0.16
CA ASP A 138 9.30 -24.93 0.47
C ASP A 138 9.78 -25.66 -0.79
N ASP A 139 11.01 -26.14 -0.74
CA ASP A 139 11.69 -26.82 -1.86
C ASP A 139 10.99 -28.12 -2.28
N SER A 140 10.19 -28.73 -1.39
CA SER A 140 9.47 -29.98 -1.69
C SER A 140 8.24 -29.76 -2.57
N ILE A 141 7.57 -28.61 -2.42
CA ILE A 141 6.38 -28.23 -3.19
C ILE A 141 6.68 -27.15 -4.24
N GLY A 142 7.86 -26.53 -4.20
CA GLY A 142 8.30 -25.49 -5.12
C GLY A 142 7.48 -24.20 -5.04
N ARG A 143 6.98 -23.86 -3.83
CA ARG A 143 6.08 -22.71 -3.61
C ARG A 143 6.54 -21.80 -2.48
N VAL A 144 6.18 -20.52 -2.58
CA VAL A 144 6.41 -19.52 -1.54
C VAL A 144 5.47 -19.76 -0.36
N THR A 145 6.04 -19.96 0.83
CA THR A 145 5.28 -20.17 2.07
C THR A 145 5.20 -18.92 2.94
N ARG A 146 6.12 -17.96 2.75
CA ARG A 146 6.12 -16.71 3.52
C ARG A 146 6.78 -15.56 2.79
N LEU A 147 6.24 -14.36 3.01
CA LEU A 147 6.81 -13.09 2.60
C LEU A 147 7.17 -12.27 3.85
N PHE A 148 8.39 -11.74 3.88
CA PHE A 148 8.79 -10.69 4.82
C PHE A 148 9.06 -9.41 4.04
N ALA A 149 8.42 -8.32 4.42
CA ALA A 149 8.67 -7.02 3.82
C ALA A 149 9.12 -6.01 4.88
N THR A 150 10.03 -5.13 4.49
CA THR A 150 10.31 -3.89 5.24
C THR A 150 10.13 -2.70 4.30
N MET A 151 9.70 -1.56 4.83
CA MET A 151 9.49 -0.33 4.07
C MET A 151 9.90 0.90 4.89
N ASP A 152 10.74 1.75 4.29
CA ASP A 152 11.17 3.03 4.85
C ASP A 152 10.20 4.16 4.46
N LEU A 153 9.21 4.39 5.32
CA LEU A 153 8.30 5.55 5.23
C LEU A 153 8.88 6.81 5.88
N LEU A 154 9.81 6.64 6.83
CA LEU A 154 10.38 7.74 7.62
C LEU A 154 11.15 8.71 6.74
N THR A 155 12.06 8.20 5.90
CA THR A 155 12.93 9.04 5.06
C THR A 155 12.14 9.94 4.11
N PRO A 156 11.19 9.45 3.29
CA PRO A 156 10.44 10.31 2.37
C PRO A 156 9.53 11.30 3.12
N LEU A 157 8.91 10.92 4.24
CA LEU A 157 8.10 11.84 5.05
C LEU A 157 8.96 12.95 5.67
N LEU A 158 10.14 12.62 6.19
CA LEU A 158 11.06 13.61 6.77
C LEU A 158 11.54 14.62 5.72
N ARG A 159 11.74 14.19 4.47
CA ARG A 159 12.07 15.12 3.37
C ARG A 159 10.96 16.13 3.09
N VAL A 160 9.70 15.73 3.21
CA VAL A 160 8.54 16.59 2.96
C VAL A 160 8.28 17.53 4.14
N LEU A 161 8.31 16.99 5.36
CA LEU A 161 7.91 17.71 6.56
C LEU A 161 9.07 18.52 7.18
N GLY A 162 10.31 18.05 7.02
CA GLY A 162 11.51 18.70 7.54
C GLY A 162 11.68 18.61 9.07
N ASN A 163 10.78 17.89 9.75
CA ASN A 163 10.74 17.80 11.20
C ASN A 163 10.37 16.37 11.63
N ILE A 164 11.14 15.79 12.56
CA ILE A 164 10.95 14.39 12.99
C ILE A 164 9.77 14.21 13.95
N GLU A 165 9.46 15.22 14.77
CA GLU A 165 8.28 15.22 15.65
C GLU A 165 6.98 15.18 14.83
N GLU A 166 6.92 15.93 13.72
CA GLU A 166 5.80 15.91 12.77
C GLU A 166 5.68 14.57 12.06
N VAL A 167 6.81 13.97 11.63
CA VAL A 167 6.82 12.63 11.03
C VAL A 167 6.32 11.58 12.03
N SER A 168 6.78 11.65 13.28
CA SER A 168 6.34 10.76 14.35
C SER A 168 4.83 10.87 14.55
N TYR A 169 4.28 12.08 14.59
CA TYR A 169 2.84 12.31 14.72
C TYR A 169 2.04 11.69 13.56
N VAL A 170 2.52 11.85 12.32
CA VAL A 170 1.86 11.30 11.13
C VAL A 170 1.83 9.76 11.15
N ILE A 171 2.90 9.12 11.62
CA ILE A 171 3.01 7.65 11.65
C ILE A 171 2.27 7.04 12.84
N ASP A 172 2.35 7.64 14.02
CA ASP A 172 1.82 7.10 15.28
C ASP A 172 0.30 6.87 15.24
N GLN A 173 -0.42 7.72 14.50
CA GLN A 173 -1.88 7.63 14.36
C GLN A 173 -2.33 7.15 12.97
N ALA A 174 -1.41 6.62 12.17
CA ALA A 174 -1.75 6.08 10.87
C ALA A 174 -2.50 4.74 11.01
N LEU A 175 -3.41 4.46 10.07
CA LEU A 175 -4.11 3.18 9.99
C LEU A 175 -3.33 2.12 9.19
N ILE A 176 -2.12 2.44 8.75
CA ILE A 176 -1.18 1.45 8.23
C ILE A 176 -0.37 0.89 9.41
N THR A 177 -0.37 -0.43 9.58
CA THR A 177 0.32 -1.09 10.71
C THR A 177 1.84 -1.12 10.51
N PRO A 178 2.64 -1.44 11.54
CA PRO A 178 4.08 -1.67 11.40
C PRO A 178 4.45 -2.79 10.42
N GLU A 179 3.58 -3.77 10.24
CA GLU A 179 3.65 -4.84 9.23
C GLU A 179 3.19 -4.35 7.85
N TYR A 180 2.93 -3.05 7.73
CA TYR A 180 2.47 -2.33 6.55
C TYR A 180 1.07 -2.72 6.08
N LEU A 181 0.27 -3.37 6.92
CA LEU A 181 -1.10 -3.77 6.59
C LEU A 181 -2.07 -2.61 6.72
N ILE A 182 -3.18 -2.65 5.99
CA ILE A 182 -4.27 -1.68 6.12
C ILE A 182 -5.54 -2.49 6.32
N ASP A 183 -6.16 -2.28 7.46
CA ASP A 183 -7.37 -3.00 7.84
C ASP A 183 -8.55 -2.64 6.93
N GLU A 184 -9.51 -3.55 6.90
CA GLU A 184 -10.78 -3.27 6.26
C GLU A 184 -11.48 -2.15 7.02
N VAL A 185 -11.83 -1.08 6.30
CA VAL A 185 -12.53 0.05 6.90
C VAL A 185 -13.95 -0.42 7.17
N VAL A 186 -14.21 -0.86 8.40
CA VAL A 186 -15.57 -1.10 8.87
C VAL A 186 -16.28 0.25 8.83
N THR A 187 -17.05 0.48 7.77
CA THR A 187 -18.02 1.57 7.75
C THR A 187 -18.96 1.30 8.91
N ARG A 188 -18.73 1.99 10.03
CA ARG A 188 -19.70 2.03 11.14
C ARG A 188 -20.93 2.73 10.59
N THR A 189 -21.81 1.98 9.94
CA THR A 189 -23.21 2.33 9.78
C THR A 189 -23.80 2.29 11.18
N SER A 190 -23.77 3.43 11.86
CA SER A 190 -24.52 3.65 13.10
C SER A 190 -25.99 3.33 12.80
N SER A 191 -26.49 2.26 13.42
CA SER A 191 -27.93 2.00 13.55
C SER A 191 -28.52 2.87 14.64
#